data_AF-A0A6V8CSN7-F1
#
_entry.id   AF-A0A6V8CSN7-F1
#
_cell.length_a   1.000
_cell.length_b   1.000
_cell.length_c   1.000
_cell.angle_alpha   90.00
_cell.angle_beta   90.00
_cell.angle_gamma   90.00
#
_symmetry.space_group_name_H-M   'P 1'
#
loop_
_entity.id
_entity.type
_entity.pdbx_description
1 polymer ?
#
loop_
_entity_poly.entity_id
_entity_poly.type
_entity_poly.pdbx_seq_one_letter_code
_entity_poly.pdbx_strand_id
1 'polypeptide(L)'
;MDEKLRKNYSDSFRIVDDFLSSNDNSVKSPGFSKLEKERVLSQGRRCPTCAEKLTSSSITLEHIHPRCLGGKNNKENKVAMCKECNFSRNEVMHHCLGGSNTKFFKIRWPTNRTSVEEFLIWSHITVNPEFEHFGIFMHLDQRFTDARGIDYANSLKKPDSIQKSWKNKFISKAVEMQQRWLAPKHNREEGTIVLCPRCPQKLRLNLENSKFKCPACECLLDGNGEEISQKIGSTIEHQKIMDIVANAIKPGSRLAAIPELILNTANNNSENVYENWIEIKTEMGFGKSTKISKIFREFGYTLRGSGSTVQYICRSEELVSE
;
A
#
# COMPACT_ATOMS: atom_id res chain seq x y z
N MET A 1 -14.37 -4.90 -12.76
CA MET A 1 -13.47 -5.25 -11.63
C MET A 1 -13.43 -4.09 -10.67
N ASP A 2 -13.66 -4.36 -9.38
CA ASP A 2 -13.64 -3.37 -8.30
C ASP A 2 -12.28 -2.65 -8.18
N GLU A 3 -12.28 -1.34 -7.87
CA GLU A 3 -11.08 -0.50 -7.84
C GLU A 3 -10.13 -0.90 -6.70
N LYS A 4 -10.66 -1.24 -5.53
CA LYS A 4 -9.87 -1.72 -4.40
C LYS A 4 -9.19 -3.04 -4.75
N LEU A 5 -9.89 -3.95 -5.44
CA LEU A 5 -9.29 -5.19 -5.94
C LEU A 5 -8.17 -4.90 -6.95
N ARG A 6 -8.37 -3.98 -7.90
CA ARG A 6 -7.31 -3.58 -8.84
C ARG A 6 -6.08 -3.05 -8.11
N LYS A 7 -6.26 -2.19 -7.11
CA LYS A 7 -5.18 -1.63 -6.30
C LYS A 7 -4.39 -2.71 -5.53
N ASN A 8 -5.09 -3.70 -4.98
CA ASN A 8 -4.45 -4.80 -4.23
C ASN A 8 -3.56 -5.70 -5.10
N TYR A 9 -3.77 -5.70 -6.41
CA TYR A 9 -3.06 -6.55 -7.38
C TYR A 9 -2.21 -5.73 -8.37
N SER A 10 -1.98 -4.43 -8.12
CA SER A 10 -1.27 -3.55 -9.05
C SER A 10 0.14 -4.04 -9.38
N ASP A 11 0.88 -4.57 -8.40
CA ASP A 11 2.21 -5.13 -8.64
C ASP A 11 2.16 -6.39 -9.51
N SER A 12 1.17 -7.25 -9.31
CA SER A 12 0.97 -8.44 -10.15
C SER A 12 0.63 -8.05 -11.59
N PHE A 13 -0.16 -6.98 -11.78
CA PHE A 13 -0.45 -6.45 -13.11
C PHE A 13 0.78 -5.84 -13.78
N ARG A 14 1.61 -5.08 -13.04
CA ARG A 14 2.88 -4.56 -13.57
C ARG A 14 3.78 -5.68 -14.08
N ILE A 15 3.90 -6.79 -13.36
CA ILE A 15 4.68 -7.96 -13.80
C ILE A 15 4.15 -8.54 -15.12
N VAL A 16 2.83 -8.62 -15.27
CA VAL A 16 2.19 -9.09 -16.50
C VAL A 16 2.47 -8.12 -17.64
N ASP A 17 2.28 -6.82 -17.41
CA ASP A 17 2.52 -5.76 -18.39
C ASP A 17 3.96 -5.82 -18.90
N ASP A 18 4.94 -5.84 -17.99
CA ASP A 18 6.36 -5.90 -18.31
C ASP A 18 6.69 -7.18 -19.10
N PHE A 19 6.22 -8.33 -18.62
CA PHE A 19 6.53 -9.62 -19.23
C PHE A 19 5.90 -9.78 -20.62
N LEU A 20 4.63 -9.43 -20.79
CA LEU A 20 3.92 -9.58 -22.06
C LEU A 20 4.33 -8.52 -23.09
N SER A 21 4.85 -7.37 -22.65
CA SER A 21 5.39 -6.33 -23.54
C SER A 21 6.87 -6.56 -23.90
N SER A 22 7.61 -7.35 -23.12
CA SER A 22 9.01 -7.71 -23.40
C SER A 22 9.15 -8.78 -24.50
N ASN A 23 10.38 -9.09 -24.89
CA ASN A 23 10.71 -10.28 -25.70
C ASN A 23 11.06 -11.52 -24.86
N ASP A 24 10.88 -11.47 -23.54
CA ASP A 24 11.30 -12.54 -22.63
C ASP A 24 10.47 -13.82 -22.81
N ASN A 25 11.11 -14.97 -22.65
CA ASN A 25 10.41 -16.25 -22.64
C ASN A 25 10.28 -16.77 -21.22
N SER A 26 9.21 -17.53 -20.97
CA SER A 26 9.09 -18.28 -19.72
C SER A 26 10.25 -19.26 -19.61
N VAL A 27 11.11 -19.10 -18.61
CA VAL A 27 12.23 -20.00 -18.34
C VAL A 27 11.70 -21.44 -18.15
N LYS A 28 12.45 -22.50 -18.44
CA LYS A 28 12.01 -23.87 -18.05
C LYS A 28 12.39 -24.13 -16.59
N SER A 29 11.54 -24.79 -15.82
CA SER A 29 11.85 -25.17 -14.44
C SER A 29 12.15 -26.65 -14.38
N PRO A 30 13.10 -27.09 -13.53
CA PRO A 30 13.10 -28.48 -13.10
C PRO A 30 11.76 -28.80 -12.43
N GLY A 31 11.31 -30.04 -12.62
CA GLY A 31 10.10 -30.55 -11.98
C GLY A 31 10.23 -30.62 -10.47
N PHE A 32 9.12 -31.01 -9.83
CA PHE A 32 9.05 -31.17 -8.38
C PHE A 32 9.99 -32.28 -7.91
N SER A 33 11.09 -31.91 -7.24
CA SER A 33 12.08 -32.89 -6.76
C SER A 33 11.47 -33.82 -5.71
N LYS A 34 12.00 -35.05 -5.59
CA LYS A 34 11.51 -36.06 -4.65
C LYS A 34 11.56 -35.57 -3.19
N LEU A 35 12.69 -34.98 -2.79
CA LEU A 35 12.87 -34.42 -1.43
C LEU A 35 11.87 -33.29 -1.13
N GLU A 36 11.58 -32.46 -2.13
CA GLU A 36 10.65 -31.35 -1.96
C GLU A 36 9.20 -31.85 -1.85
N LYS A 37 8.85 -32.93 -2.58
CA LYS A 37 7.58 -33.66 -2.41
C LYS A 37 7.44 -34.22 -1.00
N GLU A 38 8.44 -34.96 -0.53
CA GLU A 38 8.45 -35.57 0.80
C GLU A 38 8.30 -34.52 1.90
N ARG A 39 9.02 -33.40 1.80
CA ARG A 39 8.93 -32.28 2.75
C ARG A 39 7.53 -31.65 2.79
N VAL A 40 6.85 -31.55 1.66
CA VAL A 40 5.48 -31.00 1.64
C VAL A 40 4.49 -32.01 2.23
N LEU A 41 4.63 -33.29 1.91
CA LEU A 41 3.74 -34.34 2.40
C LEU A 41 3.87 -34.54 3.91
N SER A 42 5.08 -34.45 4.46
CA SER A 42 5.32 -34.59 5.91
C SER A 42 4.65 -33.51 6.76
N GLN A 43 4.29 -32.38 6.15
CA GLN A 43 3.54 -31.30 6.80
C GLN A 43 2.03 -31.56 6.83
N GLY A 44 1.56 -32.74 6.41
CA GLY A 44 0.14 -33.10 6.42
C GLY A 44 -0.73 -32.19 5.55
N ARG A 45 -0.13 -31.62 4.48
CA ARG A 45 -0.80 -30.58 3.70
C ARG A 45 -2.04 -31.10 2.99
N ARG A 46 -3.06 -30.25 2.98
CA ARG A 46 -4.28 -30.40 2.17
C ARG A 46 -4.15 -29.51 0.94
N CYS A 47 -4.83 -29.88 -0.13
CA CYS A 47 -4.96 -29.04 -1.31
C CYS A 47 -5.58 -27.69 -0.90
N PRO A 48 -4.99 -26.53 -1.26
CA PRO A 48 -5.51 -25.23 -0.85
C PRO A 48 -6.88 -24.91 -1.47
N THR A 49 -7.25 -25.60 -2.56
CA THR A 49 -8.49 -25.35 -3.30
C THR A 49 -9.63 -26.28 -2.88
N CYS A 50 -9.41 -27.60 -2.83
CA CYS A 50 -10.45 -28.58 -2.46
C CYS A 50 -10.31 -29.17 -1.05
N ALA A 51 -9.24 -28.84 -0.32
CA ALA A 51 -8.93 -29.37 1.01
C ALA A 51 -8.76 -30.90 1.13
N GLU A 52 -8.71 -31.63 0.01
CA GLU A 52 -8.35 -33.05 -0.01
C GLU A 52 -6.92 -33.25 0.53
N LYS A 53 -6.70 -34.36 1.23
CA LYS A 53 -5.38 -34.72 1.74
C LYS A 53 -4.45 -35.04 0.57
N LEU A 54 -3.28 -34.40 0.53
CA LEU A 54 -2.29 -34.67 -0.52
C LEU A 54 -1.55 -35.98 -0.21
N THR A 55 -1.36 -36.80 -1.23
CA THR A 55 -0.56 -38.04 -1.18
C THR A 55 0.60 -37.95 -2.16
N SER A 56 1.56 -38.87 -2.07
CA SER A 56 2.67 -38.95 -3.02
C SER A 56 2.21 -39.14 -4.48
N SER A 57 1.06 -39.78 -4.68
CA SER A 57 0.47 -40.02 -6.00
C SER A 57 -0.39 -38.87 -6.50
N SER A 58 -1.01 -38.07 -5.62
CA SER A 58 -1.93 -36.99 -6.01
C SER A 58 -1.30 -35.60 -6.01
N ILE A 59 -0.13 -35.40 -5.38
CA ILE A 59 0.48 -34.08 -5.24
C ILE A 59 1.16 -33.57 -6.54
N THR A 60 0.89 -32.32 -6.88
CA THR A 60 1.61 -31.52 -7.88
C THR A 60 2.09 -30.20 -7.28
N LEU A 61 3.03 -29.53 -7.95
CA LEU A 61 3.32 -28.12 -7.70
C LEU A 61 2.65 -27.28 -8.77
N GLU A 62 1.93 -26.27 -8.34
CA GLU A 62 1.27 -25.30 -9.20
C GLU A 62 1.84 -23.90 -8.94
N HIS A 63 1.91 -23.09 -10.00
CA HIS A 63 2.34 -21.70 -9.89
C HIS A 63 1.16 -20.79 -9.51
N ILE A 64 1.32 -19.97 -8.47
CA ILE A 64 0.27 -19.05 -8.00
C ILE A 64 0.02 -17.97 -9.06
N HIS A 65 1.10 -17.36 -9.53
CA HIS A 65 1.18 -16.48 -10.70
C HIS A 65 1.69 -17.33 -11.88
N PRO A 66 0.89 -17.53 -12.94
CA PRO A 66 1.27 -18.38 -14.07
C PRO A 66 2.56 -17.92 -14.76
N ARG A 67 3.42 -18.86 -15.12
CA ARG A 67 4.70 -18.54 -15.78
C ARG A 67 4.56 -17.95 -17.17
N CYS A 68 3.49 -18.36 -17.86
CA CYS A 68 3.09 -17.80 -19.15
C CYS A 68 2.63 -16.34 -19.05
N LEU A 69 2.46 -15.81 -17.84
CA LEU A 69 2.11 -14.42 -17.52
C LEU A 69 3.19 -13.73 -16.68
N GLY A 70 4.45 -14.21 -16.71
CA GLY A 70 5.58 -13.57 -16.01
C GLY A 70 5.84 -14.07 -14.59
N GLY A 71 5.11 -15.09 -14.13
CA GLY A 71 5.32 -15.69 -12.81
C GLY A 71 6.73 -16.27 -12.62
N LYS A 72 7.39 -15.89 -11.51
CA LYS A 72 8.75 -16.35 -11.18
C LYS A 72 8.77 -17.82 -10.78
N ASN A 73 9.92 -18.47 -10.98
CA ASN A 73 10.12 -19.87 -10.61
C ASN A 73 10.74 -20.03 -9.21
N ASN A 74 10.21 -19.34 -8.22
CA ASN A 74 10.69 -19.40 -6.85
C ASN A 74 9.72 -20.19 -5.96
N LYS A 75 10.07 -20.38 -4.68
CA LYS A 75 9.25 -21.19 -3.75
C LYS A 75 7.96 -20.45 -3.36
N GLU A 76 8.00 -19.13 -3.36
CA GLU A 76 6.90 -18.24 -2.99
C GLU A 76 5.78 -18.30 -4.03
N ASN A 77 6.13 -18.44 -5.31
CA ASN A 77 5.18 -18.59 -6.39
C ASN A 77 4.73 -20.04 -6.62
N LYS A 78 5.06 -20.97 -5.73
CA LYS A 78 4.71 -22.39 -5.87
C LYS A 78 3.84 -22.85 -4.71
N VAL A 79 2.76 -23.53 -5.03
CA VAL A 79 1.87 -24.15 -4.05
C VAL A 79 1.69 -25.62 -4.36
N ALA A 80 1.58 -26.43 -3.33
CA ALA A 80 1.24 -27.84 -3.50
C ALA A 80 -0.27 -27.99 -3.67
N MET A 81 -0.69 -28.73 -4.69
CA MET A 81 -2.08 -28.90 -5.09
C MET A 81 -2.33 -30.36 -5.48
N CYS A 82 -3.58 -30.83 -5.45
CA CYS A 82 -3.90 -32.13 -6.05
C CYS A 82 -3.89 -32.04 -7.58
N LYS A 83 -3.61 -33.16 -8.25
CA LYS A 83 -3.59 -33.28 -9.71
C LYS A 83 -4.87 -32.77 -10.35
N GLU A 84 -6.01 -33.10 -9.75
CA GLU A 84 -7.34 -32.80 -10.26
C GLU A 84 -7.60 -31.30 -10.23
N CYS A 85 -7.33 -30.61 -9.10
CA CYS A 85 -7.47 -29.16 -9.04
C CYS A 85 -6.47 -28.43 -9.95
N ASN A 86 -5.24 -28.93 -10.06
CA ASN A 86 -4.25 -28.34 -10.96
C ASN A 86 -4.68 -28.48 -12.43
N PHE A 87 -5.17 -29.65 -12.81
CA PHE A 87 -5.74 -29.88 -14.13
C PHE A 87 -6.92 -28.93 -14.41
N SER A 88 -7.92 -28.87 -13.53
CA SER A 88 -9.08 -28.01 -13.72
C SER A 88 -8.72 -26.51 -13.77
N ARG A 89 -7.70 -26.08 -13.03
CA ARG A 89 -7.16 -24.71 -13.09
C ARG A 89 -6.52 -24.40 -14.44
N ASN A 90 -5.81 -25.37 -15.03
CA ASN A 90 -5.29 -25.25 -16.40
C ASN A 90 -6.44 -25.18 -17.42
N GLU A 91 -7.49 -25.98 -17.28
CA GLU A 91 -8.67 -25.89 -18.15
C GLU A 91 -9.34 -24.51 -18.08
N VAL A 92 -9.45 -23.92 -16.88
CA VAL A 92 -9.94 -22.53 -16.72
C VAL A 92 -9.05 -21.56 -17.51
N MET A 93 -7.72 -21.66 -17.38
CA MET A 93 -6.78 -20.81 -18.14
C MET A 93 -6.96 -20.97 -19.65
N HIS A 94 -7.02 -22.21 -20.13
CA HIS A 94 -7.20 -22.52 -21.55
C HIS A 94 -8.50 -21.94 -22.08
N HIS A 95 -9.59 -22.05 -21.32
CA HIS A 95 -10.89 -21.51 -21.69
C HIS A 95 -10.90 -19.97 -21.68
N CYS A 96 -10.44 -19.32 -20.60
CA CYS A 96 -10.56 -17.87 -20.46
C CYS A 96 -9.50 -17.10 -21.26
N LEU A 97 -8.28 -17.64 -21.39
CA LEU A 97 -7.18 -16.97 -22.08
C LEU A 97 -6.93 -17.51 -23.49
N GLY A 98 -7.54 -18.63 -23.88
CA GLY A 98 -7.37 -19.26 -25.21
C GLY A 98 -6.16 -20.18 -25.34
N GLY A 99 -5.47 -20.50 -24.26
CA GLY A 99 -4.30 -21.37 -24.26
C GLY A 99 -3.44 -21.21 -23.00
N SER A 100 -2.23 -21.77 -23.02
CA SER A 100 -1.19 -21.60 -21.98
C SER A 100 0.16 -21.16 -22.56
N ASN A 101 0.19 -20.81 -23.86
CA ASN A 101 1.40 -20.45 -24.58
C ASN A 101 1.70 -18.95 -24.44
N THR A 102 2.86 -18.62 -23.87
CA THR A 102 3.35 -17.23 -23.74
C THR A 102 3.28 -16.45 -25.05
N LYS A 103 3.66 -17.04 -26.18
CA LYS A 103 3.64 -16.35 -27.49
C LYS A 103 2.22 -15.93 -27.87
N PHE A 104 1.24 -16.79 -27.58
CA PHE A 104 -0.17 -16.50 -27.85
C PHE A 104 -0.66 -15.29 -27.04
N PHE A 105 -0.27 -15.22 -25.76
CA PHE A 105 -0.64 -14.08 -24.91
C PHE A 105 0.02 -12.79 -25.37
N LYS A 106 1.30 -12.81 -25.75
CA LYS A 106 1.99 -11.62 -26.26
C LYS A 106 1.36 -11.05 -27.52
N ILE A 107 0.95 -11.91 -28.47
CA ILE A 107 0.28 -11.47 -29.71
C ILE A 107 -1.04 -10.77 -29.43
N ARG A 108 -1.79 -11.23 -28.40
CA ARG A 108 -3.10 -10.69 -28.04
C ARG A 108 -3.03 -9.54 -27.04
N TRP A 109 -1.84 -9.23 -26.53
CA TRP A 109 -1.63 -8.18 -25.55
C TRP A 109 -1.56 -6.80 -26.25
N PRO A 110 -2.26 -5.76 -25.77
CA PRO A 110 -3.08 -5.67 -24.55
C PRO A 110 -4.58 -5.96 -24.75
N THR A 111 -5.02 -6.40 -25.94
CA THR A 111 -6.44 -6.64 -26.26
C THR A 111 -7.12 -7.63 -25.30
N ASN A 112 -6.41 -8.60 -24.74
CA ASN A 112 -6.92 -9.56 -23.76
C ASN A 112 -6.67 -9.18 -22.29
N ARG A 113 -6.31 -7.91 -22.00
CA ARG A 113 -5.92 -7.46 -20.65
C ARG A 113 -6.93 -7.83 -19.57
N THR A 114 -8.21 -7.52 -19.77
CA THR A 114 -9.26 -7.81 -18.77
C THR A 114 -9.29 -9.29 -18.40
N SER A 115 -9.29 -10.20 -19.39
CA SER A 115 -9.31 -11.64 -19.12
C SER A 115 -8.06 -12.13 -18.38
N VAL A 116 -6.89 -11.58 -18.72
CA VAL A 116 -5.63 -11.89 -18.04
C VAL A 116 -5.65 -11.40 -16.59
N GLU A 117 -6.10 -10.16 -16.34
CA GLU A 117 -6.20 -9.60 -14.99
C GLU A 117 -7.19 -10.39 -14.12
N GLU A 118 -8.37 -10.74 -14.65
CA GLU A 118 -9.37 -11.54 -13.94
C GLU A 118 -8.85 -12.95 -13.61
N PHE A 119 -8.24 -13.62 -14.59
CA PHE A 119 -7.63 -14.93 -14.36
C PHE A 119 -6.49 -14.87 -13.34
N LEU A 120 -5.66 -13.83 -13.39
CA LEU A 120 -4.55 -13.66 -12.46
C LEU A 120 -5.05 -13.50 -11.02
N ILE A 121 -6.05 -12.65 -10.79
CA ILE A 121 -6.62 -12.51 -9.45
C ILE A 121 -7.25 -13.83 -9.03
N TRP A 122 -8.06 -14.45 -9.89
CA TRP A 122 -8.67 -15.75 -9.61
C TRP A 122 -7.65 -16.83 -9.23
N SER A 123 -6.52 -16.86 -9.94
CA SER A 123 -5.38 -17.74 -9.70
C SER A 123 -4.76 -17.53 -8.31
N HIS A 124 -4.69 -16.30 -7.82
CA HIS A 124 -4.20 -15.97 -6.48
C HIS A 124 -5.21 -16.28 -5.37
N ILE A 125 -6.49 -15.94 -5.56
CA ILE A 125 -7.51 -16.12 -4.51
C ILE A 125 -7.82 -17.59 -4.27
N THR A 126 -7.82 -18.45 -5.30
CA THR A 126 -8.18 -19.87 -5.20
C THR A 126 -7.16 -20.74 -4.46
N VAL A 127 -5.97 -20.20 -4.19
CA VAL A 127 -4.92 -20.87 -3.41
C VAL A 127 -4.73 -20.25 -2.03
N ASN A 128 -5.42 -19.14 -1.74
CA ASN A 128 -5.35 -18.46 -0.46
C ASN A 128 -6.67 -18.66 0.32
N PRO A 129 -6.67 -19.48 1.38
CA PRO A 129 -7.89 -19.82 2.11
C PRO A 129 -8.48 -18.66 2.91
N GLU A 130 -7.70 -17.62 3.21
CA GLU A 130 -8.11 -16.44 4.00
C GLU A 130 -9.09 -15.54 3.25
N PHE A 131 -9.21 -15.72 1.94
CA PHE A 131 -10.05 -14.91 1.10
C PHE A 131 -11.47 -15.50 0.99
N GLU A 132 -12.46 -14.75 1.45
CA GLU A 132 -13.91 -14.96 1.20
C GLU A 132 -14.26 -14.47 -0.21
N HIS A 133 -13.69 -15.12 -1.22
CA HIS A 133 -13.69 -14.57 -2.59
C HIS A 133 -14.34 -15.47 -3.64
N PHE A 134 -15.00 -16.54 -3.20
CA PHE A 134 -15.91 -17.27 -4.07
C PHE A 134 -16.99 -16.32 -4.58
N GLY A 135 -17.19 -16.31 -5.89
CA GLY A 135 -18.19 -15.46 -6.54
C GLY A 135 -17.66 -14.12 -7.08
N ILE A 136 -16.42 -13.71 -6.79
CA ILE A 136 -15.84 -12.50 -7.44
C ILE A 136 -15.78 -12.70 -8.95
N PHE A 137 -15.32 -13.88 -9.39
CA PHE A 137 -15.28 -14.28 -10.79
C PHE A 137 -16.12 -15.52 -10.98
N MET A 138 -17.44 -15.37 -10.78
CA MET A 138 -18.42 -16.46 -10.82
C MET A 138 -18.31 -17.31 -12.10
N HIS A 139 -17.99 -16.68 -13.23
CA HIS A 139 -17.77 -17.37 -14.50
C HIS A 139 -16.50 -18.25 -14.50
N LEU A 140 -15.41 -17.86 -13.83
CA LEU A 140 -14.21 -18.68 -13.69
C LEU A 140 -14.43 -19.81 -12.68
N ASP A 141 -15.15 -19.52 -11.59
CA ASP A 141 -15.46 -20.55 -10.60
C ASP A 141 -16.36 -21.63 -11.19
N GLN A 142 -17.40 -21.26 -11.97
CA GLN A 142 -18.25 -22.21 -12.66
C GLN A 142 -17.44 -23.11 -13.60
N ARG A 143 -16.52 -22.52 -14.38
CA ARG A 143 -15.65 -23.29 -15.27
C ARG A 143 -14.74 -24.23 -14.51
N PHE A 144 -14.22 -23.81 -13.36
CA PHE A 144 -13.43 -24.68 -12.51
C PHE A 144 -14.25 -25.86 -12.00
N THR A 145 -15.47 -25.62 -11.54
CA THR A 145 -16.34 -26.69 -11.02
C THR A 145 -16.77 -27.67 -12.09
N ASP A 146 -17.09 -27.17 -13.29
CA ASP A 146 -17.38 -28.00 -14.46
C ASP A 146 -16.18 -28.89 -14.80
N ALA A 147 -14.98 -28.29 -14.90
CA ALA A 147 -13.74 -29.01 -15.21
C ALA A 147 -13.31 -29.98 -14.10
N ARG A 148 -13.71 -29.72 -12.84
CA ARG A 148 -13.38 -30.56 -11.69
C ARG A 148 -14.42 -31.65 -11.42
N GLY A 149 -15.60 -31.55 -12.05
CA GLY A 149 -16.72 -32.44 -11.82
C GLY A 149 -17.28 -32.33 -10.40
N ILE A 150 -17.26 -31.13 -9.81
CA ILE A 150 -17.82 -30.87 -8.48
C ILE A 150 -19.00 -29.92 -8.58
N ASP A 151 -19.99 -30.11 -7.70
CA ASP A 151 -21.15 -29.23 -7.66
C ASP A 151 -20.78 -27.87 -7.06
N TYR A 152 -20.95 -26.81 -7.85
CA TYR A 152 -20.69 -25.43 -7.45
C TYR A 152 -21.44 -25.06 -6.16
N ALA A 153 -22.73 -25.36 -6.09
CA ALA A 153 -23.59 -24.98 -4.96
C ALA A 153 -23.13 -25.64 -3.65
N ASN A 154 -22.60 -26.85 -3.72
CA ASN A 154 -22.08 -27.57 -2.56
C ASN A 154 -20.63 -27.18 -2.23
N SER A 155 -19.82 -26.75 -3.20
CA SER A 155 -18.45 -26.29 -2.97
C SER A 155 -18.36 -24.94 -2.25
N LEU A 156 -19.40 -24.11 -2.33
CA LEU A 156 -19.50 -22.85 -1.58
C LEU A 156 -19.65 -23.06 -0.06
N LYS A 157 -20.09 -24.25 0.38
CA LYS A 157 -20.17 -24.60 1.79
C LYS A 157 -18.77 -25.00 2.27
N LYS A 158 -17.91 -24.02 2.60
CA LYS A 158 -16.61 -24.30 3.23
C LYS A 158 -16.87 -25.16 4.48
N PRO A 159 -16.25 -26.33 4.65
CA PRO A 159 -16.43 -27.12 5.87
C PRO A 159 -15.91 -26.32 7.06
N ASP A 160 -16.72 -26.19 8.12
CA ASP A 160 -16.44 -25.42 9.34
C ASP A 160 -15.07 -25.71 9.97
N SER A 161 -14.51 -26.89 9.69
CA SER A 161 -13.19 -27.34 10.15
C SER A 161 -12.01 -26.59 9.50
N ILE A 162 -12.17 -26.02 8.30
CA ILE A 162 -11.12 -25.26 7.61
C ILE A 162 -11.03 -23.83 8.17
N GLN A 163 -12.16 -23.20 8.53
CA GLN A 163 -12.13 -21.84 9.09
C GLN A 163 -11.38 -21.74 10.43
N LYS A 164 -11.38 -22.79 11.25
CA LYS A 164 -10.77 -22.77 12.59
C LYS A 164 -9.28 -23.14 12.61
N SER A 165 -8.82 -23.99 11.69
CA SER A 165 -7.46 -24.55 11.73
C SER A 165 -6.36 -23.64 11.15
N TRP A 166 -6.72 -22.72 10.24
CA TRP A 166 -5.73 -21.99 9.43
C TRP A 166 -5.48 -20.55 9.88
N LYS A 167 -6.09 -20.08 10.98
CA LYS A 167 -5.84 -18.75 11.59
C LYS A 167 -4.43 -18.56 12.18
N ASN A 168 -3.48 -19.46 11.92
CA ASN A 168 -2.11 -19.35 12.41
C ASN A 168 -1.21 -18.57 11.42
N LYS A 169 -0.85 -17.33 11.80
CA LYS A 169 0.27 -16.40 11.47
C LYS A 169 1.25 -16.59 10.28
N PHE A 170 1.26 -17.71 9.56
CA PHE A 170 2.32 -18.07 8.60
C PHE A 170 2.01 -17.71 7.14
N ILE A 171 0.74 -17.60 6.75
CA ILE A 171 0.35 -17.34 5.33
C ILE A 171 0.18 -15.86 5.05
N SER A 172 -0.35 -15.08 6.00
CA SER A 172 -0.29 -13.60 5.94
C SER A 172 1.12 -13.11 5.69
N LYS A 173 2.12 -13.72 6.34
CA LYS A 173 3.55 -13.43 6.13
C LYS A 173 4.06 -13.81 4.73
N ALA A 174 3.45 -14.78 4.05
CA ALA A 174 3.82 -15.20 2.69
C ALA A 174 3.23 -14.27 1.63
N VAL A 175 1.98 -13.81 1.81
CA VAL A 175 1.37 -12.77 0.96
C VAL A 175 2.04 -11.42 1.22
N GLU A 176 2.30 -11.08 2.47
CA GLU A 176 3.04 -9.89 2.86
C GLU A 176 4.51 -9.97 2.40
N MET A 177 5.17 -11.14 2.45
CA MET A 177 6.49 -11.33 1.82
C MET A 177 6.42 -11.23 0.31
N GLN A 178 5.40 -11.79 -0.35
CA GLN A 178 5.24 -11.72 -1.79
C GLN A 178 5.00 -10.26 -2.21
N GLN A 179 4.09 -9.53 -1.56
CA GLN A 179 3.88 -8.09 -1.76
C GLN A 179 5.14 -7.27 -1.45
N ARG A 180 5.89 -7.59 -0.39
CA ARG A 180 7.16 -6.93 -0.01
C ARG A 180 8.34 -7.26 -0.95
N TRP A 181 8.23 -8.31 -1.76
CA TRP A 181 9.22 -8.70 -2.79
C TRP A 181 8.79 -8.34 -4.22
N LEU A 182 7.49 -8.11 -4.44
CA LEU A 182 6.93 -7.57 -5.68
C LEU A 182 6.90 -6.04 -5.68
N ALA A 183 6.90 -5.42 -4.50
CA ALA A 183 7.51 -4.11 -4.31
C ALA A 183 8.90 -4.17 -4.96
N PRO A 184 9.25 -3.19 -5.81
CA PRO A 184 10.55 -3.19 -6.46
C PRO A 184 11.59 -3.48 -5.38
N LYS A 185 12.39 -4.53 -5.58
CA LYS A 185 13.65 -4.58 -4.86
C LYS A 185 14.26 -3.22 -5.16
N HIS A 186 14.40 -2.37 -4.16
CA HIS A 186 15.35 -1.30 -4.25
C HIS A 186 16.65 -2.01 -4.62
N ASN A 187 16.99 -2.02 -5.91
CA ASN A 187 18.36 -2.02 -6.37
C ASN A 187 19.04 -1.11 -5.38
N ARG A 188 20.03 -1.60 -4.62
CA ARG A 188 20.82 -0.81 -3.67
C ARG A 188 20.87 0.60 -4.21
N GLU A 189 20.01 1.48 -3.68
CA GLU A 189 19.75 2.71 -4.40
C GLU A 189 21.09 3.39 -4.48
N GLU A 190 21.43 3.85 -5.67
CA GLU A 190 22.52 4.78 -5.83
C GLU A 190 22.09 6.05 -5.09
N GLY A 191 22.17 6.02 -3.75
CA GLY A 191 21.82 7.15 -2.93
C GLY A 191 22.68 8.31 -3.38
N THR A 192 22.05 9.45 -3.61
CA THR A 192 22.72 10.65 -4.08
C THR A 192 23.83 11.01 -3.09
N ILE A 193 25.05 11.16 -3.60
CA ILE A 193 26.16 11.63 -2.78
C ILE A 193 26.08 13.14 -2.74
N VAL A 194 25.83 13.70 -1.56
CA VAL A 194 25.88 15.13 -1.30
C VAL A 194 27.07 15.46 -0.40
N LEU A 195 27.54 16.70 -0.48
CA LEU A 195 28.52 17.23 0.47
C LEU A 195 27.79 17.84 1.65
N CYS A 196 28.26 17.56 2.86
CA CYS A 196 27.76 18.26 4.03
C CYS A 196 28.09 19.77 3.92
N PRO A 197 27.14 20.68 4.18
CA PRO A 197 27.38 22.12 4.07
C PRO A 197 28.34 22.66 5.15
N ARG A 198 28.51 21.95 6.27
CA ARG A 198 29.36 22.39 7.40
C ARG A 198 30.72 21.72 7.48
N CYS A 199 30.96 20.65 6.72
CA CYS A 199 32.22 19.90 6.82
C CYS A 199 32.51 19.11 5.53
N PRO A 200 33.75 18.66 5.28
CA PRO A 200 34.12 17.98 4.04
C PRO A 200 33.56 16.55 3.89
N GLN A 201 32.65 16.12 4.77
CA GLN A 201 32.07 14.79 4.76
C GLN A 201 31.13 14.59 3.56
N LYS A 202 31.36 13.51 2.80
CA LYS A 202 30.42 13.01 1.79
C LYS A 202 29.34 12.19 2.45
N LEU A 203 28.09 12.51 2.17
CA LEU A 203 26.91 11.85 2.72
C LEU A 203 26.17 11.15 1.59
N ARG A 204 25.67 9.94 1.88
CA ARG A 204 24.82 9.20 0.93
C ARG A 204 23.38 9.31 1.41
N LEU A 205 22.59 10.14 0.76
CA LEU A 205 21.18 10.33 1.12
C LEU A 205 20.32 9.28 0.44
N ASN A 206 19.35 8.75 1.19
CA ASN A 206 18.26 7.96 0.63
C ASN A 206 17.02 8.88 0.57
N LEU A 207 16.48 9.12 -0.62
CA LEU A 207 15.39 10.06 -0.83
C LEU A 207 14.10 9.74 -0.02
N GLU A 208 13.98 8.54 0.54
CA GLU A 208 12.84 8.15 1.39
C GLU A 208 12.85 8.75 2.80
N ASN A 209 14.01 9.19 3.31
CA ASN A 209 14.09 9.81 4.63
C ASN A 209 14.13 11.34 4.49
N SER A 210 13.16 12.03 5.07
CA SER A 210 13.04 13.49 4.96
C SER A 210 14.08 14.28 5.79
N LYS A 211 14.84 13.61 6.67
CA LYS A 211 15.83 14.25 7.56
C LYS A 211 17.06 13.37 7.79
N PHE A 212 18.24 13.99 7.72
CA PHE A 212 19.54 13.33 7.90
C PHE A 212 20.41 14.09 8.88
N LYS A 213 21.15 13.38 9.75
CA LYS A 213 22.13 13.99 10.64
C LYS A 213 23.53 13.66 10.14
N CYS A 214 24.36 14.67 9.86
CA CYS A 214 25.74 14.44 9.46
C CYS A 214 26.52 13.81 10.63
N PRO A 215 27.21 12.66 10.44
CA PRO A 215 27.89 11.97 11.53
C PRO A 215 29.14 12.71 12.04
N ALA A 216 29.68 13.65 11.25
CA ALA A 216 30.90 14.39 11.58
C ALA A 216 30.62 15.69 12.35
N CYS A 217 29.65 16.49 11.91
CA CYS A 217 29.36 17.81 12.48
C CYS A 217 27.95 17.94 13.09
N GLU A 218 27.18 16.86 13.08
CA GLU A 218 25.85 16.78 13.67
C GLU A 218 24.76 17.68 13.09
N CYS A 219 25.02 18.40 12.00
CA CYS A 219 23.98 19.23 11.35
C CYS A 219 22.85 18.37 10.78
N LEU A 220 21.62 18.90 10.86
CA LEU A 220 20.43 18.29 10.27
C LEU A 220 20.28 18.78 8.83
N LEU A 221 20.03 17.85 7.91
CA LEU A 221 19.88 18.06 6.48
C LEU A 221 18.53 17.52 6.02
N ASP A 222 17.94 18.12 4.99
CA ASP A 222 16.72 17.61 4.36
C ASP A 222 17.04 16.56 3.28
N GLY A 223 16.00 16.11 2.56
CA GLY A 223 16.14 15.14 1.46
C GLY A 223 16.98 15.63 0.28
N ASN A 224 17.24 16.94 0.17
CA ASN A 224 18.07 17.55 -0.87
C ASN A 224 19.52 17.77 -0.40
N GLY A 225 19.83 17.53 0.87
CA GLY A 225 21.15 17.78 1.46
C GLY A 225 21.37 19.22 1.90
N GLU A 226 20.31 20.03 1.94
CA GLU A 226 20.37 21.40 2.46
C GLU A 226 20.28 21.39 3.97
N GLU A 227 20.99 22.31 4.64
CA GLU A 227 20.92 22.44 6.08
C GLU A 227 19.51 22.86 6.51
N ILE A 228 18.86 21.99 7.28
CA ILE A 228 17.72 22.36 8.11
C ILE A 228 18.30 23.19 9.23
N SER A 229 18.64 24.44 8.90
CA SER A 229 18.77 25.49 9.87
C SER A 229 17.49 25.40 10.70
N GLN A 230 17.67 25.15 12.00
CA GLN A 230 16.56 25.10 12.94
C GLN A 230 15.76 26.38 12.74
N LYS A 231 14.65 26.32 11.99
CA LYS A 231 13.55 27.28 12.04
C LYS A 231 12.91 27.13 13.42
N ILE A 232 13.67 27.43 14.47
CA ILE A 232 13.17 27.70 15.81
C ILE A 232 12.38 29.03 15.79
N GLY A 233 12.49 29.83 14.71
CA GLY A 233 11.70 31.04 14.49
C GLY A 233 10.18 30.82 14.54
N SER A 234 9.63 29.75 13.96
CA SER A 234 8.16 29.60 13.91
C SER A 234 7.56 29.33 15.29
N THR A 235 8.19 28.49 16.12
CA THR A 235 7.66 28.18 17.46
C THR A 235 7.81 29.34 18.44
N ILE A 236 8.92 30.09 18.37
CA ILE A 236 9.15 31.25 19.24
C ILE A 236 8.24 32.43 18.85
N GLU A 237 8.02 32.67 17.56
CA GLU A 237 7.08 33.71 17.11
C GLU A 237 5.62 33.34 17.41
N HIS A 238 5.24 32.07 17.28
CA HIS A 238 3.90 31.62 17.65
C HIS A 238 3.62 31.76 19.14
N GLN A 239 4.57 31.42 20.01
CA GLN A 239 4.39 31.61 21.46
C GLN A 239 4.26 33.11 21.81
N LYS A 240 5.05 33.98 21.17
CA LYS A 240 4.89 35.44 21.31
C LYS A 240 3.51 35.92 20.87
N ILE A 241 2.96 35.39 19.79
CA ILE A 241 1.59 35.70 19.33
C ILE A 241 0.56 35.26 20.38
N MET A 242 0.71 34.04 20.92
CA MET A 242 -0.17 33.54 21.99
C MET A 242 -0.10 34.40 23.23
N ASP A 243 1.09 34.86 23.61
CA ASP A 243 1.30 35.75 24.76
C ASP A 243 0.73 37.16 24.51
N ILE A 244 0.85 37.69 23.28
CA ILE A 244 0.23 38.98 22.88
C ILE A 244 -1.30 38.87 22.93
N VAL A 245 -1.87 37.79 22.41
CA VAL A 245 -3.31 37.54 22.41
C VAL A 245 -3.82 37.36 23.84
N ALA A 246 -3.11 36.59 24.67
CA ALA A 246 -3.45 36.40 26.08
C ALA A 246 -3.40 37.73 26.87
N ASN A 247 -2.37 38.56 26.67
CA ASN A 247 -2.24 39.86 27.33
C ASN A 247 -3.24 40.91 26.84
N ALA A 248 -3.70 40.81 25.59
CA ALA A 248 -4.75 41.67 25.06
C ALA A 248 -6.13 41.39 25.70
N ILE A 249 -6.32 40.20 26.27
CA ILE A 249 -7.53 39.78 26.99
C ILE A 249 -7.36 40.14 28.48
N LYS A 250 -7.72 41.37 28.85
CA LYS A 250 -7.68 41.78 30.27
C LYS A 250 -8.69 41.00 31.10
N PRO A 251 -8.34 40.57 32.34
CA PRO A 251 -9.31 40.07 33.30
C PRO A 251 -10.45 41.09 33.50
N GLY A 252 -11.71 40.67 33.30
CA GLY A 252 -12.89 41.53 33.38
C GLY A 252 -13.30 42.23 32.07
N SER A 253 -12.55 42.04 30.98
CA SER A 253 -13.02 42.45 29.64
C SER A 253 -14.12 41.52 29.12
N ARG A 254 -15.01 42.01 28.25
CA ARG A 254 -16.00 41.17 27.53
C ARG A 254 -15.36 40.03 26.70
N LEU A 255 -14.04 40.04 26.51
CA LEU A 255 -13.26 39.01 25.82
C LEU A 255 -12.75 37.90 26.75
N ALA A 256 -12.93 38.01 28.08
CA ALA A 256 -12.47 37.01 29.05
C ALA A 256 -13.25 35.67 29.01
N ALA A 257 -14.26 35.57 28.14
CA ALA A 257 -15.10 34.38 27.95
C ALA A 257 -14.79 33.61 26.65
N ILE A 258 -13.55 33.71 26.12
CA ILE A 258 -13.12 32.85 25.01
C ILE A 258 -12.79 31.47 25.60
N PRO A 259 -13.59 30.42 25.33
CA PRO A 259 -13.50 29.19 26.11
C PRO A 259 -12.26 28.35 25.78
N GLU A 260 -11.68 28.48 24.59
CA GLU A 260 -10.53 27.67 24.20
C GLU A 260 -9.86 28.22 22.94
N LEU A 261 -8.53 28.33 22.97
CA LEU A 261 -7.73 28.54 21.78
C LEU A 261 -7.10 27.18 21.42
N ILE A 262 -7.54 26.59 20.29
CA ILE A 262 -7.08 25.26 19.88
C ILE A 262 -6.14 25.41 18.71
N LEU A 263 -4.89 24.97 18.91
CA LEU A 263 -3.88 24.87 17.87
C LEU A 263 -4.08 23.56 17.11
N ASN A 264 -4.25 23.67 15.80
CA ASN A 264 -4.38 22.52 14.91
C ASN A 264 -3.30 22.58 13.83
N THR A 265 -2.77 21.41 13.50
CA THR A 265 -1.83 21.22 12.39
C THR A 265 -2.34 20.08 11.54
N ALA A 266 -2.53 20.30 10.24
CA ALA A 266 -2.78 19.20 9.31
C ALA A 266 -1.70 19.13 8.24
N ASN A 267 -1.38 17.89 7.88
CA ASN A 267 -0.55 17.58 6.75
C ASN A 267 -1.45 17.34 5.54
N ASN A 268 -1.38 18.21 4.54
CA ASN A 268 -2.12 18.00 3.31
C ASN A 268 -1.27 17.15 2.35
N ASN A 269 -1.57 15.85 2.33
CA ASN A 269 -0.75 14.81 1.67
C ASN A 269 -0.59 14.97 0.15
N SER A 270 -1.30 15.89 -0.50
CA SER A 270 -1.17 16.13 -1.93
C SER A 270 -0.05 17.11 -2.30
N GLU A 271 0.43 17.95 -1.37
CA GLU A 271 1.33 19.06 -1.73
C GLU A 271 2.52 19.27 -0.75
N ASN A 272 2.70 18.43 0.28
CA ASN A 272 3.71 18.63 1.33
C ASN A 272 3.64 20.02 2.02
N VAL A 273 2.48 20.67 1.98
CA VAL A 273 2.22 21.94 2.66
C VAL A 273 1.65 21.64 4.06
N TYR A 274 2.33 22.17 5.08
CA TYR A 274 1.82 22.15 6.45
C TYR A 274 0.97 23.39 6.67
N GLU A 275 -0.34 23.19 6.81
CA GLU A 275 -1.24 24.26 7.24
C GLU A 275 -1.34 24.24 8.77
N ASN A 276 -0.89 25.33 9.39
CA ASN A 276 -1.16 25.60 10.81
C ASN A 276 -2.34 26.57 10.88
N TRP A 277 -3.31 26.28 11.74
CA TRP A 277 -4.37 27.22 12.03
C TRP A 277 -4.72 27.25 13.50
N ILE A 278 -5.20 28.41 13.92
CA ILE A 278 -5.73 28.65 15.25
C ILE A 278 -7.24 28.68 15.12
N GLU A 279 -7.90 27.77 15.82
CA GLU A 279 -9.35 27.77 15.95
C GLU A 279 -9.74 28.52 17.21
N ILE A 280 -10.54 29.57 17.05
CA ILE A 280 -11.13 30.31 18.16
C ILE A 280 -12.63 30.00 18.14
N LYS A 281 -13.07 29.18 19.10
CA LYS A 281 -14.49 28.95 19.33
C LYS A 281 -15.02 30.10 20.19
N THR A 282 -16.04 30.80 19.73
CA THR A 282 -16.69 31.84 20.54
C THR A 282 -18.15 31.49 20.76
N GLU A 283 -18.58 31.42 22.01
CA GLU A 283 -20.00 31.38 22.31
C GLU A 283 -20.59 32.78 22.03
N MET A 284 -21.50 32.85 21.06
CA MET A 284 -22.27 34.05 20.66
C MET A 284 -21.52 35.13 19.84
N GLY A 285 -21.52 35.04 18.50
CA GLY A 285 -21.42 36.20 17.60
C GLY A 285 -20.15 37.07 17.64
N PHE A 286 -19.15 36.71 18.45
CA PHE A 286 -17.91 37.46 18.66
C PHE A 286 -16.88 37.35 17.53
N GLY A 287 -17.14 36.49 16.53
CA GLY A 287 -16.25 36.17 15.41
C GLY A 287 -15.83 37.35 14.50
N LYS A 288 -16.29 38.58 14.79
CA LYS A 288 -15.91 39.80 14.08
C LYS A 288 -15.33 40.88 15.01
N SER A 289 -14.74 40.51 16.16
CA SER A 289 -13.94 41.47 16.92
C SER A 289 -12.82 42.01 16.02
N THR A 290 -12.97 43.27 15.59
CA THR A 290 -12.06 43.94 14.65
C THR A 290 -10.65 44.01 15.19
N LYS A 291 -10.50 44.04 16.53
CA LYS A 291 -9.20 44.10 17.20
C LYS A 291 -8.43 42.77 17.13
N ILE A 292 -9.09 41.65 17.40
CA ILE A 292 -8.46 40.31 17.29
C ILE A 292 -8.13 40.01 15.83
N SER A 293 -9.06 40.29 14.93
CA SER A 293 -8.84 40.11 13.49
C SER A 293 -7.70 40.97 12.95
N LYS A 294 -7.48 42.17 13.52
CA LYS A 294 -6.36 43.03 13.13
C LYS A 294 -5.03 42.44 13.57
N ILE A 295 -4.93 41.97 14.82
CA ILE A 295 -3.72 41.31 15.35
C ILE A 295 -3.35 40.11 14.49
N PHE A 296 -4.29 39.19 14.23
CA PHE A 296 -4.00 38.00 13.43
C PHE A 296 -3.59 38.34 11.98
N ARG A 297 -4.14 39.40 11.37
CA ARG A 297 -3.71 39.85 10.04
C ARG A 297 -2.30 40.47 10.04
N GLU A 298 -1.92 41.18 11.09
CA GLU A 298 -0.55 41.72 11.24
C GLU A 298 0.49 40.58 11.28
N PHE A 299 0.10 39.39 11.74
CA PHE A 299 0.92 38.17 11.72
C PHE A 299 0.67 37.26 10.52
N GLY A 300 0.04 37.76 9.45
CA GLY A 300 -0.15 37.01 8.20
C GLY A 300 -1.22 35.91 8.24
N TYR A 301 -2.09 35.88 9.26
CA TYR A 301 -3.20 34.94 9.29
C TYR A 301 -4.40 35.45 8.49
N THR A 302 -5.00 34.55 7.72
CA THR A 302 -6.23 34.82 6.98
C THR A 302 -7.44 34.24 7.69
N LEU A 303 -8.51 35.02 7.77
CA LEU A 303 -9.78 34.62 8.39
C LEU A 303 -10.55 33.65 7.47
N ARG A 304 -10.94 32.49 7.98
CA ARG A 304 -11.80 31.52 7.28
C ARG A 304 -12.98 31.10 8.17
N GLY A 305 -14.17 31.07 7.59
CA GLY A 305 -15.41 30.63 8.25
C GLY A 305 -16.46 31.73 8.40
N SER A 306 -17.70 31.31 8.66
CA SER A 306 -18.83 32.16 8.96
C SER A 306 -19.68 31.52 10.05
N GLY A 307 -20.07 32.27 11.09
CA GLY A 307 -20.92 31.79 12.18
C GLY A 307 -20.23 31.81 13.55
N SER A 308 -20.50 30.81 14.38
CA SER A 308 -20.02 30.68 15.77
C SER A 308 -18.56 30.21 15.89
N THR A 309 -17.98 29.73 14.78
CA THR A 309 -16.58 29.27 14.73
C THR A 309 -15.82 30.06 13.69
N VAL A 310 -14.68 30.58 14.10
CA VAL A 310 -13.78 31.37 13.24
C VAL A 310 -12.40 30.74 13.27
N GLN A 311 -11.84 30.50 12.09
CA GLN A 311 -10.50 29.92 11.93
C GLN A 311 -9.56 30.99 11.38
N TYR A 312 -8.38 31.11 11.96
CA TYR A 312 -7.29 31.92 11.45
C TYR A 312 -6.20 30.99 10.92
N ILE A 313 -5.98 31.01 9.61
CA ILE A 313 -5.06 30.11 8.91
C ILE A 313 -3.82 30.89 8.50
N CYS A 314 -2.63 30.39 8.84
CA CYS A 314 -1.36 30.91 8.33
C CYS A 314 -0.70 29.81 7.48
N ARG A 315 -0.45 30.13 6.20
CA ARG A 315 0.26 29.22 5.31
C ARG A 315 1.76 29.39 5.52
N SER A 316 2.48 28.29 5.63
CA SER A 316 3.92 28.29 5.92
C SER A 316 4.77 29.03 4.88
N GLU A 317 4.23 29.26 3.68
CA GLU A 317 4.88 29.98 2.57
C GLU A 317 4.76 31.51 2.70
N GLU A 318 3.86 32.02 3.55
CA GLU A 318 3.56 33.45 3.71
C GLU A 318 4.26 34.09 4.93
N LEU A 319 4.95 33.30 5.76
CA LEU A 319 5.84 33.80 6.81
C LEU A 319 7.16 34.27 6.18
N VAL A 320 7.09 35.41 5.51
CA VAL A 320 8.26 36.11 4.99
C VAL A 320 8.87 36.97 6.10
N SER A 321 10.18 36.82 6.23
CA SER A 321 11.11 37.57 7.07
C SER A 321 10.88 39.08 7.09
N GLU A 322 10.81 39.65 8.29
CA GLU A 322 11.60 40.82 8.67
C GLU A 322 12.69 40.40 9.66
#